data_AF-A0A6M2DNH6-F1
#
_entry.id   AF-A0A6M2DNH6-F1
#
_cell.length_a   1.000
_cell.length_b   1.000
_cell.length_c   1.000
_cell.angle_alpha   90.00
_cell.angle_beta   90.00
_cell.angle_gamma   90.00
#
_symmetry.space_group_name_H-M   'P 1'
#
loop_
_entity.id
_entity.type
_entity.pdbx_description
1 polymer ?
#
loop_
_entity_poly.entity_id
_entity_poly.type
_entity_poly.pdbx_seq_one_letter_code
_entity_poly.pdbx_strand_id
1 'polypeptide(L)'
;NVHPTKHEVHFLNEEEIVEKVKIVLETKLLDCNSSRIFYMQARLPGVTSPPKLNGTLNKNNATKEYDKDMVRKDFTDQTIHKYFGNSTINNETNNETEKSEELPNSTDANISEILKAFRNKTAGGERVEIKLTSVLSLRNSVENDCHTNLREILSTLIFVANVNWQQTLIQHQTKLYICNTQKLCESLIYEMLLYDFGNLGMLTLTSTVPVKELALLALDCPECGWTEEDGDKEELASKVDYLLSEKAPMLLEYFSLTIENGYVKTLPMILDNFIPEIGQLPMYIMRLATEVDWDVEKQCFITFCEETARYYASSLQYFSEDTRNWVIEHVIFPAIRKFYLPPKKFAENGAILQIANLPDLYKVFERC
;
A
#
# COMPACT_ATOMS: atom_id res chain seq x y z
N ASN A 1 -11.45 37.51 31.26
CA ASN A 1 -12.88 37.83 31.01
C ASN A 1 -13.15 37.81 29.51
N VAL A 2 -13.49 36.65 28.97
CA VAL A 2 -13.90 36.50 27.57
C VAL A 2 -15.40 36.19 27.59
N HIS A 3 -16.19 37.00 26.89
CA HIS A 3 -17.64 36.79 26.78
C HIS A 3 -17.91 35.68 25.75
N PRO A 4 -18.86 34.73 25.99
CA PRO A 4 -19.05 33.52 25.17
C PRO A 4 -19.43 33.74 23.69
N THR A 5 -19.69 34.98 23.28
CA THR A 5 -20.20 35.33 21.93
C THR A 5 -19.18 36.07 21.06
N LYS A 6 -17.93 36.26 21.51
CA LYS A 6 -16.88 36.88 20.70
C LYS A 6 -16.23 35.83 19.79
N HIS A 7 -16.32 36.01 18.47
CA HIS A 7 -15.67 35.14 17.47
C HIS A 7 -14.14 35.27 17.43
N GLU A 8 -13.59 36.39 17.91
CA GLU A 8 -12.15 36.63 17.94
C GLU A 8 -11.71 37.17 19.30
N VAL A 9 -10.61 36.62 19.81
CA VAL A 9 -10.02 36.98 21.10
C VAL A 9 -8.58 37.39 20.84
N HIS A 10 -8.31 38.68 20.98
CA HIS A 10 -6.95 39.22 20.87
C HIS A 10 -6.16 38.95 22.15
N PHE A 11 -4.90 38.57 21.96
CA PHE A 11 -3.97 38.46 23.08
C PHE A 11 -3.42 39.83 23.43
N LEU A 12 -3.32 40.12 24.73
CA LEU A 12 -2.59 41.30 25.17
C LEU A 12 -1.11 41.10 24.78
N ASN A 13 -0.52 42.05 24.06
CA ASN A 13 0.83 41.99 23.47
C ASN A 13 1.00 40.92 22.37
N GLU A 14 -0.05 40.64 21.59
CA GLU A 14 -0.02 39.68 20.47
C GLU A 14 1.17 39.90 19.52
N GLU A 15 1.45 41.14 19.12
CA GLU A 15 2.59 41.48 18.25
C GLU A 15 3.94 41.11 18.89
N GLU A 16 4.12 41.34 20.19
CA GLU A 16 5.37 41.01 20.91
C GLU A 16 5.57 39.48 21.01
N ILE A 17 4.47 38.73 21.18
CA ILE A 17 4.49 37.27 21.21
C ILE A 17 4.88 36.73 19.83
N VAL A 18 4.28 37.24 18.76
CA VAL A 18 4.61 36.86 17.39
C VAL A 18 6.07 37.17 17.06
N GLU A 19 6.57 38.34 17.45
CA GLU A 19 7.97 38.72 17.26
C GLU A 19 8.93 37.76 17.98
N LYS A 20 8.63 37.38 19.22
CA LYS A 20 9.45 36.40 19.98
C LYS A 20 9.44 35.02 19.35
N VAL A 21 8.28 34.55 18.86
CA VAL A 21 8.19 33.26 18.16
C VAL A 21 9.03 33.30 16.88
N LYS A 22 8.97 34.39 16.13
CA LYS A 22 9.76 34.57 14.90
C LYS A 22 11.26 34.52 15.18
N ILE A 23 11.74 35.23 16.21
CA ILE A 23 13.16 35.24 16.60
C ILE A 23 13.64 33.83 16.99
N VAL A 24 12.83 33.08 17.76
CA VAL A 24 13.19 31.70 18.16
C VAL A 24 13.24 30.77 16.95
N LEU A 25 12.31 30.93 16.00
CA LEU A 25 12.29 30.15 14.76
C LEU A 25 13.50 30.46 13.87
N GLU A 26 13.84 31.75 13.69
CA GLU A 26 15.02 32.19 12.95
C GLU A 26 16.31 31.66 13.59
N THR A 27 16.41 31.71 14.91
CA THR A 27 17.57 31.18 15.64
C THR A 27 17.72 29.68 15.42
N LYS A 28 16.61 28.93 15.47
CA LYS A 28 16.63 27.48 15.21
C LYS A 28 16.99 27.13 13.77
N LEU A 29 16.49 27.90 12.80
CA LEU A 29 16.83 27.70 11.39
C LEU A 29 18.30 28.05 11.09
N LEU A 30 18.85 29.07 11.75
CA LEU A 30 20.27 29.44 11.64
C LEU A 30 21.18 28.38 12.28
N ASP A 31 20.80 27.82 13.44
CA ASP A 31 21.56 26.74 14.10
C ASP A 31 21.59 25.45 13.28
N CYS A 32 20.50 25.12 12.57
CA CYS A 32 20.45 23.96 11.68
C CYS A 32 21.46 24.02 10.52
N ASN A 33 21.97 25.21 10.17
CA ASN A 33 22.92 25.41 9.08
C ASN A 33 24.39 25.13 9.46
N SER A 34 24.67 24.82 10.73
CA SER A 34 26.02 24.51 11.22
C SER A 34 26.49 23.07 10.93
N SER A 35 25.61 22.18 10.45
CA SER A 35 25.93 20.75 10.30
C SER A 35 26.53 20.32 8.95
N ARG A 36 26.79 21.25 8.01
CA ARG A 36 27.47 20.93 6.75
C ARG A 36 28.44 22.02 6.31
N ILE A 37 29.61 22.09 6.95
CA ILE A 37 30.77 22.78 6.39
C ILE A 37 31.43 21.82 5.38
N PHE A 38 31.10 21.97 4.09
CA PHE A 38 31.95 21.46 3.01
C PHE A 38 32.97 22.54 2.68
N TYR A 39 34.26 22.21 2.77
CA TYR A 39 35.34 23.06 2.29
C TYR A 39 35.20 23.25 0.77
N MET A 40 34.70 24.41 0.34
CA MET A 40 34.85 24.86 -1.03
C MET A 40 36.19 25.58 -1.18
N GLN A 41 37.10 24.99 -1.95
CA GLN A 41 38.35 25.61 -2.33
C GLN A 41 38.06 26.75 -3.33
N ALA A 42 38.23 27.99 -2.88
CA ALA A 42 38.17 29.17 -3.74
C ALA A 42 39.30 29.15 -4.78
N ARG A 43 38.97 29.14 -6.07
CA ARG A 43 39.94 29.39 -7.15
C ARG A 43 40.06 30.89 -7.38
N LEU A 44 41.30 31.37 -7.32
CA LEU A 44 41.67 32.76 -7.63
C LEU A 44 41.53 33.06 -9.13
N PRO A 45 41.16 34.29 -9.51
CA PRO A 45 41.06 34.71 -10.91
C PRO A 45 42.45 34.98 -11.50
N GLY A 46 42.80 34.30 -12.59
CA GLY A 46 43.97 34.59 -13.41
C GLY A 46 45.05 33.51 -13.44
N VAL A 47 44.77 32.37 -14.08
CA VAL A 47 45.82 31.48 -14.62
C VAL A 47 45.37 30.93 -15.97
N THR A 48 46.24 31.07 -16.96
CA THR A 48 46.08 30.72 -18.38
C THR A 48 46.09 29.20 -18.64
N SER A 49 45.13 28.76 -19.46
CA SER A 49 45.01 27.53 -20.29
C SER A 49 45.60 26.19 -19.79
N PRO A 50 44.81 25.09 -19.72
CA PRO A 50 45.34 23.75 -19.51
C PRO A 50 45.96 23.16 -20.80
N PRO A 51 46.87 22.18 -20.70
CA PRO A 51 47.55 21.60 -21.85
C PRO A 51 46.60 20.72 -22.67
N LYS A 52 46.80 20.73 -24.00
CA LYS A 52 46.08 19.89 -24.96
C LYS A 52 46.39 18.41 -24.70
N LEU A 53 45.39 17.65 -24.27
CA LEU A 53 45.40 16.20 -24.42
C LEU A 53 44.77 15.86 -25.79
N ASN A 54 45.56 15.24 -26.66
CA ASN A 54 45.07 14.65 -27.89
C ASN A 54 44.23 13.40 -27.54
N GLY A 55 42.91 13.51 -27.68
CA GLY A 55 41.97 12.41 -27.58
C GLY A 55 41.11 12.36 -28.84
N THR A 56 41.20 11.24 -29.54
CA THR A 56 40.58 10.93 -30.82
C THR A 56 39.07 11.17 -30.82
N LEU A 57 38.58 11.89 -31.83
CA LEU A 57 37.16 12.17 -32.07
C LEU A 57 36.40 10.88 -32.38
N ASN A 58 35.61 10.37 -31.42
CA ASN A 58 34.42 9.57 -31.73
C ASN A 58 33.20 10.48 -31.69
N LYS A 59 32.65 10.78 -32.87
CA LYS A 59 31.33 11.40 -33.04
C LYS A 59 30.26 10.40 -32.61
N ASN A 60 29.82 10.48 -31.36
CA ASN A 60 28.51 9.98 -30.96
C ASN A 60 27.66 11.19 -30.58
N ASN A 61 26.45 11.27 -31.14
CA ASN A 61 25.46 12.29 -30.85
C ASN A 61 25.07 12.22 -29.36
N ALA A 62 25.79 12.95 -28.51
CA ALA A 62 25.38 13.16 -27.14
C ALA A 62 24.22 14.18 -27.14
N THR A 63 23.00 13.69 -26.97
CA THR A 63 21.87 14.52 -26.57
C THR A 63 22.27 15.32 -25.35
N LYS A 64 22.10 16.65 -25.41
CA LYS A 64 22.37 17.54 -24.28
C LYS A 64 21.44 17.11 -23.14
N GLU A 65 22.00 16.46 -22.13
CA GLU A 65 21.26 15.93 -20.99
C GLU A 65 20.88 17.10 -20.07
N TYR A 66 19.58 17.28 -19.83
CA TYR A 66 19.06 18.37 -19.02
C TYR A 66 18.87 17.92 -17.58
N ASP A 67 18.86 18.85 -16.61
CA ASP A 67 18.77 18.51 -15.19
C ASP A 67 17.52 17.70 -14.81
N LYS A 68 16.40 17.97 -15.48
CA LYS A 68 15.15 17.20 -15.37
C LYS A 68 15.30 15.73 -15.76
N ASP A 69 16.36 15.38 -16.47
CA ASP A 69 16.68 14.03 -16.93
C ASP A 69 17.65 13.31 -15.98
N MET A 70 18.20 14.00 -14.98
CA MET A 70 19.06 13.41 -13.93
C MET A 70 18.28 12.84 -12.73
N VAL A 71 16.96 13.04 -12.67
CA VAL A 71 16.12 12.39 -11.65
C VAL A 71 15.94 10.93 -12.03
N ARG A 72 16.08 10.01 -11.07
CA ARG A 72 15.81 8.58 -11.31
C ARG A 72 14.39 8.41 -11.82
N LYS A 73 14.26 7.75 -12.98
CA LYS A 73 12.99 7.47 -13.65
C LYS A 73 12.72 5.97 -13.74
N ASP A 74 13.74 5.15 -13.53
CA ASP A 74 13.61 3.70 -13.52
C ASP A 74 13.47 3.21 -12.07
N PHE A 75 12.46 2.38 -11.82
CA PHE A 75 12.23 1.78 -10.52
C PHE A 75 13.22 0.65 -10.20
N THR A 76 13.98 0.19 -11.19
CA THR A 76 15.05 -0.80 -11.03
C THR A 76 16.38 -0.18 -10.65
N ASP A 77 16.49 1.17 -10.71
CA ASP A 77 17.71 1.89 -10.34
C ASP A 77 18.10 1.63 -8.88
N GLN A 78 19.40 1.41 -8.65
CA GLN A 78 19.92 1.08 -7.32
C GLN A 78 19.72 2.25 -6.34
N THR A 79 19.10 1.97 -5.20
CA THR A 79 18.92 2.95 -4.12
C THR A 79 20.01 2.82 -3.06
N ILE A 80 20.21 3.90 -2.29
CA ILE A 80 21.22 3.93 -1.22
C ILE A 80 20.93 2.88 -0.12
N HIS A 81 19.67 2.46 0.01
CA HIS A 81 19.24 1.43 0.95
C HIS A 81 19.94 0.08 0.72
N LYS A 82 20.34 -0.22 -0.53
CA LYS A 82 21.13 -1.41 -0.86
C LYS A 82 22.50 -1.43 -0.16
N TYR A 83 23.03 -0.28 0.23
CA TYR A 83 24.31 -0.14 0.93
C TYR A 83 24.18 -0.18 2.46
N PHE A 84 22.97 -0.09 3.03
CA PHE A 84 22.74 -0.06 4.48
C PHE A 84 22.36 -1.40 5.11
N GLY A 85 22.37 -2.50 4.33
CA GLY A 85 22.55 -3.84 4.86
C GLY A 85 21.47 -4.87 4.51
N ASN A 86 21.88 -5.92 3.80
CA ASN A 86 21.43 -7.28 4.09
C ASN A 86 22.52 -7.93 4.96
N SER A 87 22.34 -7.89 6.28
CA SER A 87 23.10 -8.73 7.19
C SER A 87 22.15 -9.75 7.82
N THR A 88 21.57 -10.62 6.99
CA THR A 88 21.23 -12.02 7.29
C THR A 88 20.57 -12.70 6.08
N ILE A 89 20.97 -13.97 5.88
CA ILE A 89 20.47 -14.96 4.91
C ILE A 89 21.01 -14.81 3.47
N ASN A 90 22.22 -15.35 3.29
CA ASN A 90 22.64 -15.95 2.03
C ASN A 90 21.72 -17.12 1.69
N ASN A 91 21.15 -17.11 0.50
CA ASN A 91 20.95 -18.33 -0.27
C ASN A 91 21.35 -18.02 -1.71
N GLU A 92 22.51 -18.54 -2.09
CA GLU A 92 22.95 -18.62 -3.46
C GLU A 92 21.99 -19.52 -4.24
N THR A 93 21.51 -19.05 -5.38
CA THR A 93 21.29 -19.92 -6.54
C THR A 93 21.36 -19.05 -7.79
N ASN A 94 22.54 -19.08 -8.40
CA ASN A 94 22.75 -18.71 -9.78
C ASN A 94 21.88 -19.61 -10.68
N ASN A 95 21.19 -19.01 -11.64
CA ASN A 95 21.13 -19.51 -13.01
C ASN A 95 20.63 -18.37 -13.91
N GLU A 96 21.60 -17.77 -14.61
CA GLU A 96 21.38 -16.93 -15.76
C GLU A 96 20.81 -17.78 -16.91
N THR A 97 19.78 -17.29 -17.59
CA THR A 97 19.58 -17.62 -19.00
C THR A 97 18.99 -16.39 -19.68
N GLU A 98 19.88 -15.62 -20.31
CA GLU A 98 19.52 -14.56 -21.25
C GLU A 98 18.77 -15.17 -22.43
N LYS A 99 17.53 -14.74 -22.66
CA LYS A 99 16.89 -14.76 -23.97
C LYS A 99 16.20 -13.43 -24.21
N SER A 100 16.61 -12.79 -25.29
CA SER A 100 16.06 -11.59 -25.89
C SER A 100 14.57 -11.76 -26.18
N GLU A 101 13.73 -10.92 -25.60
CA GLU A 101 12.31 -10.84 -25.93
C GLU A 101 12.01 -9.53 -26.66
N GLU A 102 11.56 -9.70 -27.91
CA GLU A 102 10.95 -8.68 -28.76
C GLU A 102 9.61 -8.25 -28.12
N LEU A 103 9.33 -6.94 -28.09
CA LEU A 103 8.07 -6.38 -27.57
C LEU A 103 6.85 -6.88 -28.36
N PRO A 104 5.86 -7.52 -27.72
CA PRO A 104 4.51 -7.65 -28.24
C PRO A 104 3.54 -6.66 -27.56
N ASN A 105 2.43 -6.38 -28.25
CA ASN A 105 1.42 -5.39 -27.88
C ASN A 105 0.99 -5.40 -26.40
N SER A 106 0.86 -4.19 -25.83
CA SER A 106 1.14 -3.89 -24.41
C SER A 106 0.05 -4.16 -23.37
N THR A 107 -1.18 -4.53 -23.76
CA THR A 107 -2.28 -4.71 -22.79
C THR A 107 -2.47 -6.17 -22.37
N ASP A 108 -2.57 -7.09 -23.32
CA ASP A 108 -2.81 -8.52 -23.03
C ASP A 108 -1.56 -9.21 -22.46
N ALA A 109 -0.37 -8.75 -22.87
CA ALA A 109 0.90 -9.24 -22.36
C ALA A 109 1.04 -9.00 -20.84
N ASN A 110 0.65 -7.81 -20.35
CA ASN A 110 0.81 -7.41 -18.95
C ASN A 110 -0.12 -8.18 -18.01
N ILE A 111 -1.39 -8.41 -18.40
CA ILE A 111 -2.32 -9.24 -17.60
C ILE A 111 -1.84 -10.69 -17.57
N SER A 112 -1.36 -11.22 -18.71
CA SER A 112 -0.86 -12.60 -18.76
C SER A 112 0.34 -12.84 -17.83
N GLU A 113 1.23 -11.86 -17.67
CA GLU A 113 2.35 -11.91 -16.73
C GLU A 113 1.90 -11.89 -15.27
N ILE A 114 0.90 -11.09 -14.94
CA ILE A 114 0.29 -11.07 -13.60
C ILE A 114 -0.34 -12.43 -13.28
N LEU A 115 -1.09 -13.00 -14.22
CA LEU A 115 -1.68 -14.33 -14.06
C LEU A 115 -0.60 -15.40 -13.87
N LYS A 116 0.52 -15.32 -14.59
CA LYS A 116 1.69 -16.17 -14.35
C LYS A 116 2.28 -15.92 -12.96
N ALA A 117 2.38 -14.67 -12.51
CA ALA A 117 2.89 -14.31 -11.20
C ALA A 117 2.02 -14.86 -10.06
N PHE A 118 0.68 -14.82 -10.20
CA PHE A 118 -0.24 -15.49 -9.29
C PHE A 118 -0.04 -17.01 -9.30
N ARG A 119 0.03 -17.64 -10.47
CA ARG A 119 0.26 -19.10 -10.59
C ARG A 119 1.57 -19.56 -9.96
N ASN A 120 2.62 -18.73 -10.04
CA ASN A 120 3.94 -19.05 -9.51
C ASN A 120 4.12 -18.70 -8.01
N LYS A 121 3.10 -18.12 -7.36
CA LYS A 121 3.15 -17.84 -5.92
C LYS A 121 3.13 -19.17 -5.15
N THR A 122 4.09 -19.34 -4.24
CA THR A 122 4.34 -20.59 -3.50
C THR A 122 3.68 -20.65 -2.11
N ALA A 123 3.03 -19.57 -1.68
CA ALA A 123 2.27 -19.58 -0.44
C ALA A 123 1.04 -20.50 -0.60
N GLY A 124 0.92 -21.55 0.21
CA GLY A 124 -0.24 -22.45 0.21
C GLY A 124 0.01 -23.90 -0.25
N GLY A 125 1.25 -24.28 -0.61
CA GLY A 125 1.56 -25.66 -1.03
C GLY A 125 1.29 -25.90 -2.53
N GLU A 126 0.88 -27.11 -2.90
CA GLU A 126 0.52 -27.43 -4.29
C GLU A 126 -0.79 -26.73 -4.66
N ARG A 127 -0.73 -25.80 -5.62
CA ARG A 127 -1.92 -25.04 -6.02
C ARG A 127 -2.99 -25.96 -6.62
N VAL A 128 -4.21 -25.79 -6.15
CA VAL A 128 -5.42 -26.42 -6.68
C VAL A 128 -6.03 -25.52 -7.76
N GLU A 129 -6.36 -26.13 -8.90
CA GLU A 129 -7.07 -25.47 -9.99
C GLU A 129 -8.54 -25.20 -9.61
N ILE A 130 -8.95 -23.93 -9.64
CA ILE A 130 -10.32 -23.52 -9.33
C ILE A 130 -11.20 -23.57 -10.58
N LYS A 131 -12.27 -24.37 -10.51
CA LYS A 131 -13.23 -24.59 -11.61
C LYS A 131 -14.59 -23.92 -11.39
N LEU A 132 -14.78 -23.23 -10.25
CA LEU A 132 -16.02 -22.55 -9.93
C LEU A 132 -16.27 -21.37 -10.88
N THR A 133 -17.39 -21.41 -11.60
CA THR A 133 -17.76 -20.39 -12.58
C THR A 133 -18.01 -19.03 -11.95
N SER A 134 -18.48 -18.99 -10.69
CA SER A 134 -18.61 -17.78 -9.88
C SER A 134 -17.27 -17.06 -9.72
N VAL A 135 -16.24 -17.74 -9.23
CA VAL A 135 -14.89 -17.19 -9.04
C VAL A 135 -14.24 -16.81 -10.37
N LEU A 136 -14.36 -17.65 -11.39
CA LEU A 136 -13.84 -17.35 -12.73
C LEU A 136 -14.51 -16.11 -13.34
N SER A 137 -15.83 -15.97 -13.16
CA SER A 137 -16.57 -14.77 -13.57
C SER A 137 -16.11 -13.54 -12.81
N LEU A 138 -15.81 -13.63 -11.52
CA LEU A 138 -15.34 -12.50 -10.71
C LEU A 138 -13.95 -12.04 -11.16
N ARG A 139 -13.02 -12.96 -11.42
CA ARG A 139 -11.71 -12.64 -12.00
C ARG A 139 -11.83 -11.95 -13.35
N ASN A 140 -12.68 -12.48 -14.24
CA ASN A 140 -12.96 -11.83 -15.52
C ASN A 140 -13.55 -10.42 -15.35
N SER A 141 -14.40 -10.19 -14.34
CA SER A 141 -14.91 -8.85 -14.06
C SER A 141 -13.80 -7.88 -13.66
N VAL A 142 -12.85 -8.32 -12.82
CA VAL A 142 -11.66 -7.52 -12.44
C VAL A 142 -10.84 -7.18 -13.67
N GLU A 143 -10.54 -8.16 -14.52
CA GLU A 143 -9.76 -7.97 -15.75
C GLU A 143 -10.43 -6.98 -16.71
N ASN A 144 -11.76 -7.09 -16.88
CA ASN A 144 -12.54 -6.20 -17.74
C ASN A 144 -12.66 -4.76 -17.19
N ASP A 145 -12.60 -4.59 -15.86
CA ASP A 145 -12.65 -3.27 -15.21
C ASP A 145 -11.27 -2.61 -15.04
N CYS A 146 -10.19 -3.32 -15.40
CA CYS A 146 -8.84 -2.79 -15.28
C CYS A 146 -8.62 -1.53 -16.14
N HIS A 147 -8.05 -0.50 -15.53
CA HIS A 147 -7.60 0.72 -16.19
C HIS A 147 -6.14 0.60 -16.60
N THR A 148 -5.91 0.42 -17.90
CA THR A 148 -4.58 0.18 -18.48
C THR A 148 -3.55 1.27 -18.14
N ASN A 149 -3.89 2.56 -18.26
CA ASN A 149 -2.92 3.63 -17.93
C ASN A 149 -2.58 3.69 -16.44
N LEU A 150 -3.54 3.46 -15.53
CA LEU A 150 -3.25 3.38 -14.10
C LEU A 150 -2.39 2.16 -13.79
N ARG A 151 -2.65 1.02 -14.46
CA ARG A 151 -1.81 -0.17 -14.35
C ARG A 151 -0.38 0.14 -14.79
N GLU A 152 -0.18 0.83 -15.90
CA GLU A 152 1.16 1.26 -16.36
C GLU A 152 1.87 2.09 -15.28
N ILE A 153 1.20 3.14 -14.77
CA ILE A 153 1.71 4.01 -13.70
C ILE A 153 2.11 3.20 -12.46
N LEU A 154 1.25 2.28 -12.00
CA LEU A 154 1.49 1.51 -10.80
C LEU A 154 2.54 0.40 -10.99
N SER A 155 2.58 -0.23 -12.17
CA SER A 155 3.54 -1.29 -12.48
C SER A 155 4.99 -0.79 -12.59
N THR A 156 5.17 0.52 -12.78
CA THR A 156 6.49 1.17 -12.89
C THR A 156 6.70 2.26 -11.83
N LEU A 157 5.86 2.26 -10.79
CA LEU A 157 5.93 3.27 -9.75
C LEU A 157 7.29 3.27 -9.05
N ILE A 158 7.74 4.47 -8.69
CA ILE A 158 8.83 4.71 -7.74
C ILE A 158 8.19 5.24 -6.47
N PHE A 159 8.38 4.54 -5.36
CA PHE A 159 7.92 4.99 -4.06
C PHE A 159 8.70 6.25 -3.64
N VAL A 160 7.98 7.27 -3.16
CA VAL A 160 8.60 8.53 -2.72
C VAL A 160 8.53 8.68 -1.20
N ALA A 161 7.32 8.74 -0.63
CA ALA A 161 7.13 8.91 0.80
C ALA A 161 5.67 8.66 1.20
N ASN A 162 5.44 8.30 2.46
CA ASN A 162 4.10 8.38 3.06
C ASN A 162 3.82 9.81 3.54
N VAL A 163 2.63 10.32 3.23
CA VAL A 163 2.15 11.62 3.71
C VAL A 163 1.45 11.44 5.06
N ASN A 164 0.62 10.41 5.14
CA ASN A 164 -0.08 9.96 6.34
C ASN A 164 -0.47 8.49 6.14
N TRP A 165 -1.30 7.95 7.04
CA TRP A 165 -1.72 6.55 6.98
C TRP A 165 -2.63 6.20 5.79
N GLN A 166 -3.30 7.19 5.20
CA GLN A 166 -4.18 7.02 4.04
C GLN A 166 -3.52 7.40 2.72
N GLN A 167 -2.41 8.14 2.74
CA GLN A 167 -1.87 8.79 1.55
C GLN A 167 -0.38 8.57 1.38
N THR A 168 0.00 8.15 0.18
CA THR A 168 1.39 7.93 -0.23
C THR A 168 1.69 8.68 -1.52
N LEU A 169 2.90 9.22 -1.61
CA LEU A 169 3.45 9.80 -2.82
C LEU A 169 4.20 8.75 -3.63
N ILE A 170 3.90 8.71 -4.92
CA ILE A 170 4.64 7.92 -5.90
C ILE A 170 5.04 8.79 -7.09
N GLN A 171 6.16 8.45 -7.69
CA GLN A 171 6.61 9.04 -8.94
C GLN A 171 6.44 8.02 -10.06
N HIS A 172 5.94 8.49 -11.20
CA HIS A 172 6.02 7.76 -12.45
C HIS A 172 6.53 8.71 -13.54
N GLN A 173 7.65 8.35 -14.16
CA GLN A 173 8.38 9.21 -15.09
C GLN A 173 8.67 10.58 -14.46
N THR A 174 8.18 11.67 -15.04
CA THR A 174 8.37 13.03 -14.54
C THR A 174 7.24 13.53 -13.63
N LYS A 175 6.22 12.69 -13.38
CA LYS A 175 5.00 13.09 -12.69
C LYS A 175 4.99 12.56 -11.27
N LEU A 176 4.54 13.40 -10.34
CA LEU A 176 4.32 13.05 -8.95
C LEU A 176 2.82 12.85 -8.73
N TYR A 177 2.47 11.74 -8.08
CA TYR A 177 1.11 11.37 -7.75
C TYR A 177 0.96 11.23 -6.24
N ILE A 178 -0.22 11.61 -5.74
CA ILE A 178 -0.70 11.21 -4.42
C ILE A 178 -1.74 10.10 -4.60
N CYS A 179 -1.55 9.02 -3.87
CA CYS A 179 -2.41 7.83 -3.90
C CYS A 179 -3.12 7.67 -2.56
N ASN A 180 -4.39 7.27 -2.59
CA ASN A 180 -5.11 6.82 -1.42
C ASN A 180 -4.72 5.36 -1.11
N THR A 181 -3.69 5.20 -0.31
CA THR A 181 -3.11 3.92 0.10
C THR A 181 -4.13 2.98 0.73
N GLN A 182 -5.06 3.49 1.53
CA GLN A 182 -6.12 2.67 2.13
C GLN A 182 -7.00 2.02 1.05
N LYS A 183 -7.49 2.81 0.08
CA LYS A 183 -8.33 2.29 -1.02
C LYS A 183 -7.57 1.35 -1.95
N LEU A 184 -6.31 1.66 -2.25
CA LEU A 184 -5.46 0.80 -3.09
C LEU A 184 -5.16 -0.53 -2.39
N CYS A 185 -4.89 -0.50 -1.08
CA CYS A 185 -4.67 -1.69 -0.27
C CYS A 185 -5.92 -2.57 -0.21
N GLU A 186 -7.08 -2.00 0.08
CA GLU A 186 -8.37 -2.72 0.10
C GLU A 186 -8.64 -3.39 -1.25
N SER A 187 -8.52 -2.63 -2.36
CA SER A 187 -8.75 -3.16 -3.70
C SER A 187 -7.72 -4.25 -4.09
N LEU A 188 -6.45 -4.09 -3.75
CA LEU A 188 -5.42 -5.11 -3.98
C LEU A 188 -5.78 -6.40 -3.24
N ILE A 189 -6.15 -6.30 -1.96
CA ILE A 189 -6.43 -7.47 -1.13
C ILE A 189 -7.66 -8.23 -1.65
N TYR A 190 -8.70 -7.50 -2.05
CA TYR A 190 -9.86 -8.08 -2.69
C TYR A 190 -9.47 -8.93 -3.92
N GLU A 191 -8.64 -8.38 -4.82
CA GLU A 191 -8.15 -9.12 -5.98
C GLU A 191 -7.33 -10.34 -5.57
N MET A 192 -6.43 -10.18 -4.60
CA MET A 192 -5.60 -11.29 -4.11
C MET A 192 -6.43 -12.43 -3.53
N LEU A 193 -7.49 -12.14 -2.78
CA LEU A 193 -8.42 -13.15 -2.27
C LEU A 193 -9.11 -13.91 -3.41
N LEU A 194 -9.53 -13.21 -4.47
CA LEU A 194 -10.14 -13.85 -5.63
C LEU A 194 -9.14 -14.71 -6.43
N TYR A 195 -7.93 -14.22 -6.66
CA TYR A 195 -6.92 -14.93 -7.46
C TYR A 195 -6.30 -16.09 -6.69
N ASP A 196 -6.12 -15.97 -5.37
CA ASP A 196 -5.61 -17.02 -4.49
C ASP A 196 -6.71 -17.84 -3.79
N PHE A 197 -7.98 -17.69 -4.20
CA PHE A 197 -9.10 -18.51 -3.72
C PHE A 197 -8.75 -20.00 -3.70
N GLY A 198 -8.98 -20.66 -2.56
CA GLY A 198 -8.63 -22.06 -2.29
C GLY A 198 -7.14 -22.37 -2.18
N ASN A 199 -6.28 -21.35 -2.21
CA ASN A 199 -4.83 -21.45 -2.29
C ASN A 199 -4.11 -20.43 -1.38
N LEU A 200 -4.81 -19.84 -0.41
CA LEU A 200 -4.25 -18.87 0.53
C LEU A 200 -3.39 -19.58 1.58
N GLY A 201 -2.31 -18.93 2.02
CA GLY A 201 -1.59 -19.39 3.21
C GLY A 201 -2.41 -19.16 4.49
N MET A 202 -1.90 -19.63 5.64
CA MET A 202 -2.55 -19.48 6.94
C MET A 202 -1.68 -18.66 7.91
N LEU A 203 -2.26 -17.64 8.52
CA LEU A 203 -1.72 -16.96 9.70
C LEU A 203 -2.28 -17.64 10.94
N THR A 204 -1.46 -18.40 11.65
CA THR A 204 -1.88 -19.08 12.89
C THR A 204 -1.84 -18.12 14.08
N LEU A 205 -2.96 -17.99 14.79
CA LEU A 205 -3.03 -17.21 16.02
C LEU A 205 -2.32 -17.95 17.15
N THR A 206 -1.50 -17.23 17.92
CA THR A 206 -0.78 -17.80 19.08
C THR A 206 -1.74 -18.17 20.21
N SER A 207 -2.79 -17.38 20.39
CA SER A 207 -3.91 -17.67 21.29
C SER A 207 -5.19 -17.71 20.48
N THR A 208 -5.93 -18.81 20.60
CA THR A 208 -7.25 -18.96 20.00
C THR A 208 -8.26 -18.10 20.75
N VAL A 209 -9.20 -17.49 20.04
CA VAL A 209 -10.21 -16.61 20.64
C VAL A 209 -11.62 -17.13 20.33
N PRO A 210 -12.53 -17.25 21.31
CA PRO A 210 -13.91 -17.66 21.07
C PRO A 210 -14.65 -16.66 20.18
N VAL A 211 -15.35 -17.16 19.16
CA VAL A 211 -16.16 -16.34 18.23
C VAL A 211 -17.25 -15.58 19.00
N LYS A 212 -17.89 -16.22 19.96
CA LYS A 212 -18.92 -15.58 20.79
C LYS A 212 -18.37 -14.40 21.60
N GLU A 213 -17.16 -14.51 22.16
CA GLU A 213 -16.53 -13.40 22.90
C GLU A 213 -16.15 -12.26 21.97
N LEU A 214 -15.62 -12.56 20.78
CA LEU A 214 -15.35 -11.55 19.75
C LEU A 214 -16.62 -10.82 19.33
N ALA A 215 -17.74 -11.54 19.16
CA ALA A 215 -19.01 -10.94 18.82
C ALA A 215 -19.55 -10.04 19.94
N LEU A 216 -19.43 -10.46 21.22
CA LEU A 216 -19.80 -9.61 22.36
C LEU A 216 -18.96 -8.33 22.41
N LEU A 217 -17.63 -8.44 22.25
CA LEU A 217 -16.75 -7.28 22.18
C LEU A 217 -17.13 -6.33 21.06
N ALA A 218 -17.52 -6.86 19.89
CA ALA A 218 -17.96 -6.04 18.77
C ALA A 218 -19.29 -5.30 19.09
N LEU A 219 -20.26 -5.96 19.72
CA LEU A 219 -21.53 -5.34 20.13
C LEU A 219 -21.35 -4.23 21.17
N ASP A 220 -20.23 -4.24 21.91
CA ASP A 220 -19.85 -3.18 22.83
C ASP A 220 -19.11 -2.01 22.14
N CYS A 221 -18.64 -2.20 20.89
CA CYS A 221 -18.02 -1.16 20.10
C CYS A 221 -19.08 -0.23 19.48
N PRO A 222 -18.95 1.11 19.59
CA PRO A 222 -19.85 2.07 18.94
C PRO A 222 -19.96 1.88 17.42
N GLU A 223 -18.88 1.41 16.78
CA GLU A 223 -18.78 1.15 15.35
C GLU A 223 -19.72 0.03 14.87
N CYS A 224 -20.15 -0.86 15.77
CA CYS A 224 -21.14 -1.90 15.45
C CYS A 224 -22.53 -1.31 15.22
N GLY A 225 -22.82 -0.13 15.78
CA GLY A 225 -24.13 0.50 15.65
C GLY A 225 -25.26 -0.25 16.37
N TRP A 226 -24.94 -1.18 17.29
CA TRP A 226 -25.94 -1.88 18.08
C TRP A 226 -26.72 -0.93 18.98
N THR A 227 -28.01 -1.19 19.09
CA THR A 227 -28.96 -0.50 19.96
C THR A 227 -29.81 -1.51 20.73
N GLU A 228 -30.47 -1.08 21.80
CA GLU A 228 -31.38 -1.95 22.57
C GLU A 228 -32.53 -2.52 21.71
N GLU A 229 -32.85 -1.89 20.58
CA GLU A 229 -33.88 -2.34 19.64
C GLU A 229 -33.45 -3.59 18.85
N ASP A 230 -32.15 -3.83 18.69
CA ASP A 230 -31.60 -4.98 17.97
C ASP A 230 -31.68 -6.29 18.78
N GLY A 231 -31.99 -6.18 20.08
CA GLY A 231 -32.17 -7.30 20.99
C GLY A 231 -30.95 -7.62 21.86
N ASP A 232 -31.05 -8.75 22.56
CA ASP A 232 -30.08 -9.20 23.57
C ASP A 232 -28.72 -9.55 22.95
N LYS A 233 -27.63 -9.00 23.52
CA LYS A 233 -26.28 -9.14 22.97
C LYS A 233 -25.79 -10.58 23.03
N GLU A 234 -26.09 -11.29 24.10
CA GLU A 234 -25.69 -12.66 24.32
C GLU A 234 -26.39 -13.61 23.34
N GLU A 235 -27.66 -13.37 23.03
CA GLU A 235 -28.39 -14.08 21.99
C GLU A 235 -27.80 -13.79 20.60
N LEU A 236 -27.55 -12.53 20.26
CA LEU A 236 -26.94 -12.13 18.99
C LEU A 236 -25.54 -12.74 18.81
N ALA A 237 -24.69 -12.66 19.82
CA ALA A 237 -23.36 -13.25 19.79
C ALA A 237 -23.40 -14.79 19.64
N SER A 238 -24.41 -15.44 20.22
CA SER A 238 -24.62 -16.88 20.04
C SER A 238 -25.06 -17.23 18.61
N LYS A 239 -25.85 -16.37 17.95
CA LYS A 239 -26.22 -16.53 16.54
C LYS A 239 -25.00 -16.37 15.62
N VAL A 240 -24.13 -15.41 15.90
CA VAL A 240 -22.86 -15.21 15.18
C VAL A 240 -21.97 -16.45 15.28
N ASP A 241 -21.77 -16.96 16.50
CA ASP A 241 -20.98 -18.18 16.73
C ASP A 241 -21.55 -19.41 16.00
N TYR A 242 -22.88 -19.60 16.07
CA TYR A 242 -23.55 -20.68 15.36
C TYR A 242 -23.36 -20.58 13.84
N LEU A 243 -23.62 -19.41 13.25
CA LEU A 243 -23.52 -19.19 11.81
C LEU A 243 -22.09 -19.45 11.32
N LEU A 244 -21.09 -18.83 11.95
CA LEU A 244 -19.71 -18.97 11.51
C LEU A 244 -19.16 -20.38 11.75
N SER A 245 -19.63 -21.09 12.78
CA SER A 245 -19.33 -22.50 12.97
C SER A 245 -19.95 -23.38 11.88
N GLU A 246 -21.16 -23.07 11.42
CA GLU A 246 -21.81 -23.77 10.30
C GLU A 246 -21.02 -23.57 8.99
N LYS A 247 -20.51 -22.34 8.74
CA LYS A 247 -19.75 -22.01 7.53
C LYS A 247 -18.27 -22.36 7.60
N ALA A 248 -17.77 -22.80 8.76
CA ALA A 248 -16.36 -23.08 9.01
C ALA A 248 -15.67 -24.01 7.98
N PRO A 249 -16.30 -25.11 7.49
CA PRO A 249 -15.66 -25.97 6.49
C PRO A 249 -15.34 -25.22 5.19
N MET A 250 -16.26 -24.36 4.73
CA MET A 250 -16.08 -23.57 3.51
C MET A 250 -15.04 -22.46 3.71
N LEU A 251 -15.05 -21.80 4.87
CA LEU A 251 -14.08 -20.78 5.23
C LEU A 251 -12.64 -21.32 5.26
N LEU A 252 -12.48 -22.55 5.77
CA LEU A 252 -11.20 -23.25 5.76
C LEU A 252 -10.78 -23.59 4.33
N GLU A 253 -11.66 -24.22 3.55
CA GLU A 253 -11.33 -24.73 2.21
C GLU A 253 -10.98 -23.60 1.23
N TYR A 254 -11.73 -22.50 1.25
CA TYR A 254 -11.60 -21.45 0.24
C TYR A 254 -10.77 -20.26 0.68
N PHE A 255 -10.75 -19.96 1.98
CA PHE A 255 -10.16 -18.73 2.48
C PHE A 255 -9.06 -18.94 3.53
N SER A 256 -8.75 -20.18 3.91
CA SER A 256 -7.76 -20.46 4.95
C SER A 256 -8.09 -19.81 6.32
N LEU A 257 -9.38 -19.56 6.56
CA LEU A 257 -9.94 -19.06 7.82
C LEU A 257 -10.49 -20.24 8.63
N THR A 258 -9.79 -20.61 9.70
CA THR A 258 -10.16 -21.77 10.52
C THR A 258 -10.96 -21.33 11.74
N ILE A 259 -12.18 -21.84 11.85
CA ILE A 259 -13.00 -21.77 13.06
C ILE A 259 -13.25 -23.21 13.51
N GLU A 260 -12.77 -23.57 14.70
CA GLU A 260 -12.90 -24.94 15.21
C GLU A 260 -13.43 -24.91 16.64
N ASN A 261 -14.53 -25.62 16.89
CA ASN A 261 -15.23 -25.66 18.17
C ASN A 261 -15.61 -24.27 18.72
N GLY A 262 -15.96 -23.33 17.83
CA GLY A 262 -16.27 -21.93 18.19
C GLY A 262 -15.05 -21.04 18.44
N TYR A 263 -13.84 -21.48 18.09
CA TYR A 263 -12.61 -20.71 18.25
C TYR A 263 -11.98 -20.36 16.91
N VAL A 264 -11.63 -19.09 16.72
CA VAL A 264 -10.82 -18.66 15.58
C VAL A 264 -9.38 -19.12 15.81
N LYS A 265 -8.83 -19.89 14.86
CA LYS A 265 -7.46 -20.42 14.92
C LYS A 265 -6.53 -19.80 13.88
N THR A 266 -7.02 -19.55 12.67
CA THR A 266 -6.21 -19.01 11.59
C THR A 266 -6.92 -17.87 10.88
N LEU A 267 -6.14 -16.96 10.29
CA LEU A 267 -6.61 -15.96 9.33
C LEU A 267 -5.96 -16.19 7.95
N PRO A 268 -6.55 -15.69 6.85
CA PRO A 268 -5.96 -15.79 5.53
C PRO A 268 -4.58 -15.10 5.45
N MET A 269 -3.53 -15.79 5.01
CA MET A 269 -2.25 -15.13 4.70
C MET A 269 -2.27 -14.60 3.27
N ILE A 270 -2.67 -13.33 3.12
CA ILE A 270 -2.88 -12.70 1.81
C ILE A 270 -1.53 -12.26 1.21
N LEU A 271 -0.75 -11.53 2.00
CA LEU A 271 0.59 -11.03 1.65
C LEU A 271 1.60 -11.48 2.70
N ASP A 272 2.78 -11.87 2.23
CA ASP A 272 3.90 -12.18 3.12
C ASP A 272 4.30 -10.92 3.91
N ASN A 273 4.57 -11.10 5.20
CA ASN A 273 4.91 -10.01 6.14
C ASN A 273 3.81 -8.95 6.33
N PHE A 274 2.56 -9.25 5.98
CA PHE A 274 1.41 -8.42 6.35
C PHE A 274 0.46 -9.19 7.27
N ILE A 275 0.54 -8.87 8.56
CA ILE A 275 -0.34 -9.40 9.59
C ILE A 275 -1.34 -8.29 9.95
N PRO A 276 -2.66 -8.50 9.83
CA PRO A 276 -3.65 -7.49 10.16
C PRO A 276 -3.71 -7.20 11.67
N GLU A 277 -4.29 -6.07 12.04
CA GLU A 277 -4.43 -5.64 13.44
C GLU A 277 -5.46 -6.52 14.16
N ILE A 278 -4.97 -7.40 15.04
CA ILE A 278 -5.81 -8.35 15.78
C ILE A 278 -6.81 -7.65 16.70
N GLY A 279 -6.52 -6.43 17.17
CA GLY A 279 -7.49 -5.63 17.93
C GLY A 279 -8.79 -5.32 17.17
N GLN A 280 -8.79 -5.43 15.83
CA GLN A 280 -9.97 -5.22 14.98
C GLN A 280 -10.71 -6.52 14.66
N LEU A 281 -10.23 -7.67 15.14
CA LEU A 281 -10.85 -8.97 14.92
C LEU A 281 -12.33 -9.04 15.39
N PRO A 282 -12.74 -8.43 16.53
CA PRO A 282 -14.15 -8.40 16.94
C PRO A 282 -15.08 -7.87 15.84
N MET A 283 -14.80 -6.67 15.33
CA MET A 283 -15.61 -6.03 14.29
C MET A 283 -15.59 -6.82 12.99
N TYR A 284 -14.45 -7.42 12.63
CA TYR A 284 -14.37 -8.28 11.45
C TYR A 284 -15.28 -9.52 11.59
N ILE A 285 -15.25 -10.22 12.73
CA ILE A 285 -16.11 -11.38 12.99
C ILE A 285 -17.60 -10.99 12.96
N MET A 286 -17.96 -9.86 13.54
CA MET A 286 -19.33 -9.35 13.46
C MET A 286 -19.76 -9.10 12.01
N ARG A 287 -18.93 -8.40 11.23
CA ARG A 287 -19.24 -8.07 9.83
C ARG A 287 -19.29 -9.30 8.93
N LEU A 288 -18.49 -10.34 9.22
CA LEU A 288 -18.64 -11.62 8.53
C LEU A 288 -20.04 -12.20 8.72
N ALA A 289 -20.62 -12.10 9.92
CA ALA A 289 -21.93 -12.64 10.19
C ALA A 289 -23.08 -11.76 9.64
N THR A 290 -22.92 -10.43 9.61
CA THR A 290 -24.02 -9.50 9.25
C THR A 290 -23.97 -8.99 7.82
N GLU A 291 -22.79 -8.81 7.23
CA GLU A 291 -22.60 -8.14 5.93
C GLU A 291 -22.35 -9.12 4.78
N VAL A 292 -21.97 -10.36 5.09
CA VAL A 292 -21.75 -11.38 4.06
C VAL A 292 -23.08 -12.01 3.67
N ASP A 293 -23.38 -12.01 2.37
CA ASP A 293 -24.53 -12.72 1.81
C ASP A 293 -24.22 -14.22 1.73
N TRP A 294 -24.66 -14.99 2.72
CA TRP A 294 -24.40 -16.43 2.77
C TRP A 294 -25.34 -17.29 1.90
N ASP A 295 -26.32 -16.67 1.24
CA ASP A 295 -27.37 -17.38 0.50
C ASP A 295 -27.03 -17.55 -0.98
N VAL A 296 -26.39 -16.53 -1.58
CA VAL A 296 -26.06 -16.52 -3.01
C VAL A 296 -24.56 -16.72 -3.22
N GLU A 297 -24.13 -17.88 -3.73
CA GLU A 297 -22.71 -18.26 -3.89
C GLU A 297 -21.80 -17.13 -4.41
N LYS A 298 -22.16 -16.52 -5.55
CA LYS A 298 -21.34 -15.45 -6.13
C LYS A 298 -21.31 -14.21 -5.24
N GLN A 299 -22.43 -13.85 -4.61
CA GLN A 299 -22.51 -12.69 -3.73
C GLN A 299 -21.76 -12.94 -2.43
N CYS A 300 -21.86 -14.15 -1.86
CA CYS A 300 -21.07 -14.62 -0.72
C CYS A 300 -19.58 -14.37 -0.94
N PHE A 301 -19.04 -14.80 -2.08
CA PHE A 301 -17.63 -14.60 -2.38
C PHE A 301 -17.26 -13.13 -2.55
N ILE A 302 -18.12 -12.32 -3.18
CA ILE A 302 -17.91 -10.87 -3.29
C ILE A 302 -17.84 -10.24 -1.89
N THR A 303 -18.92 -10.38 -1.11
CA THR A 303 -19.05 -9.68 0.17
C THR A 303 -18.03 -10.20 1.19
N PHE A 304 -17.73 -11.49 1.21
CA PHE A 304 -16.66 -12.03 2.06
C PHE A 304 -15.29 -11.43 1.70
N CYS A 305 -14.95 -11.36 0.40
CA CYS A 305 -13.69 -10.78 -0.04
C CYS A 305 -13.63 -9.28 0.27
N GLU A 306 -14.73 -8.55 0.13
CA GLU A 306 -14.83 -7.13 0.48
C GLU A 306 -14.62 -6.89 1.97
N GLU A 307 -15.29 -7.66 2.84
CA GLU A 307 -15.14 -7.51 4.30
C GLU A 307 -13.74 -7.90 4.78
N THR A 308 -13.17 -8.97 4.23
CA THR A 308 -11.79 -9.37 4.52
C THR A 308 -10.80 -8.30 4.05
N ALA A 309 -10.99 -7.77 2.83
CA ALA A 309 -10.15 -6.71 2.31
C ALA A 309 -10.20 -5.45 3.15
N ARG A 310 -11.39 -5.06 3.60
CA ARG A 310 -11.59 -3.91 4.47
C ARG A 310 -10.87 -4.07 5.79
N TYR A 311 -11.01 -5.23 6.45
CA TYR A 311 -10.33 -5.53 7.72
C TYR A 311 -8.80 -5.41 7.61
N TYR A 312 -8.20 -5.98 6.56
CA TYR A 312 -6.76 -5.89 6.37
C TYR A 312 -6.34 -4.45 6.05
N ALA A 313 -7.05 -3.76 5.16
CA ALA A 313 -6.69 -2.38 4.79
C ALA A 313 -6.85 -1.39 5.97
N SER A 314 -7.88 -1.54 6.80
CA SER A 314 -8.09 -0.70 7.99
C SER A 314 -7.04 -0.92 9.06
N SER A 315 -6.38 -2.09 9.08
CA SER A 315 -5.31 -2.40 10.04
C SER A 315 -4.17 -1.38 9.99
N LEU A 316 -3.91 -0.79 8.82
CA LEU A 316 -2.90 0.24 8.64
C LEU A 316 -3.09 1.42 9.58
N GLN A 317 -4.33 1.80 9.89
CA GLN A 317 -4.64 2.91 10.78
C GLN A 317 -4.11 2.69 12.21
N TYR A 318 -4.04 1.44 12.65
CA TYR A 318 -3.74 1.07 14.04
C TYR A 318 -2.28 0.73 14.28
N PHE A 319 -1.51 0.45 13.23
CA PHE A 319 -0.08 0.22 13.35
C PHE A 319 0.66 1.46 13.85
N SER A 320 1.79 1.25 14.54
CA SER A 320 2.74 2.33 14.81
C SER A 320 3.23 2.95 13.50
N GLU A 321 3.67 4.21 13.55
CA GLU A 321 4.12 4.93 12.35
C GLU A 321 5.26 4.20 11.62
N ASP A 322 6.25 3.69 12.36
CA ASP A 322 7.38 2.96 11.79
C ASP A 322 6.94 1.66 11.09
N THR A 323 6.13 0.84 11.77
CA THR A 323 5.61 -0.41 11.21
C THR A 323 4.74 -0.14 10.00
N ARG A 324 3.85 0.85 10.10
CA ARG A 324 2.97 1.26 9.00
C ARG A 324 3.78 1.70 7.79
N ASN A 325 4.77 2.56 7.98
CA ASN A 325 5.59 3.07 6.89
C ASN A 325 6.33 1.93 6.19
N TRP A 326 6.91 1.02 6.97
CA TRP A 326 7.59 -0.16 6.45
C TRP A 326 6.66 -1.08 5.67
N VAL A 327 5.48 -1.40 6.21
CA VAL A 327 4.49 -2.26 5.53
C VAL A 327 4.00 -1.62 4.23
N ILE A 328 3.71 -0.32 4.24
CA ILE A 328 3.27 0.38 3.03
C ILE A 328 4.37 0.34 1.97
N GLU A 329 5.60 0.77 2.30
CA GLU A 329 6.70 0.88 1.35
C GLU A 329 7.23 -0.46 0.85
N HIS A 330 7.36 -1.46 1.74
CA HIS A 330 8.10 -2.69 1.46
C HIS A 330 7.21 -3.92 1.27
N VAL A 331 5.91 -3.84 1.58
CA VAL A 331 4.98 -4.95 1.37
C VAL A 331 3.86 -4.57 0.39
N ILE A 332 3.10 -3.51 0.69
CA ILE A 332 1.91 -3.14 -0.09
C ILE A 332 2.29 -2.60 -1.47
N PHE A 333 3.14 -1.57 -1.55
CA PHE A 333 3.48 -0.97 -2.86
C PHE A 333 4.25 -1.91 -3.80
N PRO A 334 5.15 -2.79 -3.31
CA PRO A 334 5.74 -3.85 -4.13
C PRO A 334 4.70 -4.84 -4.66
N ALA A 335 3.70 -5.18 -3.84
CA ALA A 335 2.58 -6.03 -4.27
C ALA A 335 1.67 -5.32 -5.28
N ILE A 336 1.37 -4.03 -5.08
CA ILE A 336 0.64 -3.18 -6.03
C ILE A 336 1.34 -3.23 -7.39
N ARG A 337 2.65 -2.97 -7.41
CA ARG A 337 3.46 -2.98 -8.63
C ARG A 337 3.36 -4.32 -9.37
N LYS A 338 3.42 -5.42 -8.63
CA LYS A 338 3.48 -6.77 -9.21
C LYS A 338 2.10 -7.29 -9.65
N PHE A 339 1.09 -7.19 -8.79
CA PHE A 339 -0.13 -7.99 -8.92
C PHE A 339 -1.41 -7.19 -9.24
N TYR A 340 -1.44 -5.88 -8.96
CA TYR A 340 -2.70 -5.14 -8.89
C TYR A 340 -3.28 -4.70 -10.25
N LEU A 341 -4.58 -4.91 -10.46
CA LEU A 341 -5.34 -4.49 -11.64
C LEU A 341 -6.27 -3.30 -11.28
N PRO A 342 -5.77 -2.05 -11.27
CA PRO A 342 -6.53 -0.91 -10.78
C PRO A 342 -7.84 -0.70 -11.55
N PRO A 343 -8.99 -0.55 -10.87
CA PRO A 343 -10.28 -0.42 -11.54
C PRO A 343 -10.45 0.97 -12.18
N LYS A 344 -11.25 1.07 -13.25
CA LYS A 344 -11.53 2.34 -13.97
C LYS A 344 -11.98 3.47 -13.07
N LYS A 345 -12.81 3.18 -12.06
CA LYS A 345 -13.30 4.17 -11.09
C LYS A 345 -12.19 4.93 -10.35
N PHE A 346 -10.97 4.39 -10.25
CA PHE A 346 -9.86 5.04 -9.55
C PHE A 346 -9.27 6.24 -10.30
N ALA A 347 -9.53 6.35 -11.61
CA ALA A 347 -9.14 7.51 -12.39
C ALA A 347 -9.99 8.75 -12.07
N GLU A 348 -11.21 8.55 -11.54
CA GLU A 348 -12.22 9.59 -11.39
C GLU A 348 -12.53 9.91 -9.92
N ASN A 349 -12.36 8.96 -9.00
CA ASN A 349 -12.78 9.09 -7.60
C ASN A 349 -11.70 9.67 -6.66
N GLY A 350 -10.59 10.16 -7.22
CA GLY A 350 -9.47 10.72 -6.47
C GLY A 350 -8.60 9.71 -5.72
N ALA A 351 -8.69 8.41 -6.03
CA ALA A 351 -7.80 7.41 -5.46
C ALA A 351 -6.34 7.58 -5.93
N ILE A 352 -6.11 8.08 -7.14
CA ILE A 352 -4.78 8.38 -7.68
C ILE A 352 -4.85 9.74 -8.38
N LEU A 353 -4.11 10.73 -7.86
CA LEU A 353 -4.15 12.11 -8.35
C LEU A 353 -2.74 12.59 -8.69
N GLN A 354 -2.55 13.11 -9.91
CA GLN A 354 -1.32 13.81 -10.28
C GLN A 354 -1.28 15.17 -9.58
N ILE A 355 -0.26 15.43 -8.77
CA ILE A 355 -0.12 16.68 -8.00
C ILE A 355 0.96 17.61 -8.53
N ALA A 356 1.97 17.06 -9.22
CA ALA A 356 3.05 17.86 -9.78
C ALA A 356 3.70 17.17 -10.98
N ASN A 357 4.50 17.93 -11.72
CA ASN A 357 5.30 17.46 -12.84
C ASN A 357 6.66 18.17 -12.82
N LEU A 358 7.75 17.40 -12.89
CA LEU A 358 9.12 17.91 -12.76
C LEU A 358 9.44 19.04 -13.76
N PRO A 359 9.13 18.95 -15.06
CA PRO A 359 9.29 20.05 -16.01
C PRO A 359 8.68 21.39 -15.57
N ASP A 360 7.57 21.37 -14.82
CA ASP A 360 6.93 22.58 -14.33
C ASP A 360 7.61 23.10 -13.06
N LEU A 361 8.12 22.20 -12.21
CA LEU A 361 8.93 22.56 -11.04
C LEU A 361 10.27 23.17 -11.44
N TYR A 362 10.95 22.62 -12.45
CA TYR A 362 12.23 23.15 -12.96
C TYR A 362 12.13 24.51 -13.67
N LYS A 363 10.92 25.05 -13.89
CA LYS A 363 10.73 26.46 -14.33
C LYS A 363 10.87 27.45 -13.19
N VAL A 364 10.73 27.00 -11.95
CA VAL A 364 10.73 27.84 -10.74
C VAL A 364 11.97 27.53 -9.88
N PHE A 365 12.34 26.26 -9.78
CA PHE A 365 13.50 25.81 -9.01
C PHE A 365 14.70 25.61 -9.94
N GLU A 366 15.65 26.54 -9.89
CA GLU A 366 16.93 26.46 -10.59
C GLU A 366 18.07 26.19 -9.60
N ARG A 367 19.17 25.62 -10.10
CA ARG A 367 20.39 25.45 -9.30
C ARG A 367 21.00 26.81 -8.94
N CYS A 368 21.57 26.91 -7.74
CA CYS A 368 22.26 28.11 -7.25
C CYS A 368 23.44 28.54 -8.11
#